data_AF-A0A524BDQ3-F1
#
_entry.id   AF-A0A524BDQ3-F1
#
_cell.length_a   1.000
_cell.length_b   1.000
_cell.length_c   1.000
_cell.angle_alpha   90.00
_cell.angle_beta   90.00
_cell.angle_gamma   90.00
#
_symmetry.space_group_name_H-M   'P 1'
#
loop_
_entity.id
_entity.type
_entity.pdbx_description
1 polymer ?
#
loop_
_entity_poly.entity_id
_entity_poly.type
_entity_poly.pdbx_seq_one_letter_code
_entity_poly.pdbx_strand_id
1 'polypeptide(L)'
;MSNALNPLSLKAFEATAARAAAYLDACDNGGTHVTLDPDYYQACGCLLSRMFSLFEARHTFPDLLSRSAAAREIAESVGMGHRLETSLLVFYPQLASVLGRAAARGRHA
;
A
#
# COMPACT_ATOMS: atom_id res chain seq x y z
N MET A 1 -2.58 -17.68 6.15
CA MET A 1 -3.94 -18.10 5.77
C MET A 1 -4.29 -17.38 4.49
N SER A 2 -4.49 -18.11 3.40
CA SER A 2 -4.82 -17.54 2.10
C SER A 2 -6.25 -16.99 2.18
N ASN A 3 -6.41 -15.66 2.21
CA ASN A 3 -7.69 -15.00 1.97
C ASN A 3 -8.05 -15.16 0.48
N ALA A 4 -8.37 -16.39 0.08
CA ALA A 4 -8.86 -16.67 -1.25
C ALA A 4 -10.29 -16.12 -1.33
N LEU A 5 -10.42 -14.86 -1.74
CA LEU A 5 -11.69 -14.33 -2.22
C LEU A 5 -12.21 -15.25 -3.32
N ASN A 6 -13.53 -15.45 -3.37
CA ASN A 6 -14.10 -16.15 -4.51
C ASN A 6 -13.74 -15.36 -5.81
N PRO A 7 -13.61 -16.04 -6.96
CA PRO A 7 -13.14 -15.38 -8.18
C PRO A 7 -13.99 -14.19 -8.64
N LEU A 8 -15.27 -14.16 -8.31
CA LEU A 8 -16.18 -13.06 -8.64
C LEU A 8 -15.88 -11.81 -7.81
N SER A 9 -15.61 -11.98 -6.52
CA SER A 9 -15.19 -10.91 -5.63
C SER A 9 -13.84 -10.33 -6.08
N LEU A 10 -12.89 -11.18 -6.46
CA LEU A 10 -11.59 -10.70 -6.94
C LEU A 10 -11.74 -9.85 -8.23
N LYS A 11 -12.53 -10.31 -9.20
CA LYS A 11 -12.82 -9.53 -10.42
C LYS A 11 -13.51 -8.20 -10.14
N ALA A 12 -14.43 -8.17 -9.17
CA ALA A 12 -15.08 -6.93 -8.76
C ALA A 12 -14.05 -5.95 -8.16
N PHE A 13 -13.15 -6.45 -7.31
CA PHE A 13 -12.04 -5.65 -6.78
C PHE A 13 -11.12 -5.13 -7.90
N GLU A 14 -10.71 -5.97 -8.85
CA GLU A 14 -9.89 -5.55 -9.99
C GLU A 14 -10.56 -4.44 -10.80
N ALA A 15 -11.86 -4.58 -11.10
CA ALA A 15 -12.62 -3.57 -11.84
C ALA A 15 -12.72 -2.25 -11.08
N THR A 16 -13.00 -2.31 -9.78
CA THR A 16 -13.07 -1.13 -8.91
C THR A 16 -11.70 -0.43 -8.81
N ALA A 17 -10.63 -1.19 -8.60
CA ALA A 17 -9.28 -0.65 -8.54
C ALA A 17 -8.87 -0.02 -9.88
N ALA A 18 -9.19 -0.67 -11.00
CA ALA A 18 -8.93 -0.14 -12.32
C ALA A 18 -9.65 1.20 -12.57
N ARG A 19 -10.91 1.31 -12.14
CA ARG A 19 -11.67 2.55 -12.30
C ARG A 19 -11.14 3.68 -11.41
N ALA A 20 -10.78 3.39 -10.17
CA ALA A 20 -10.18 4.37 -9.27
C ALA A 20 -8.83 4.85 -9.81
N ALA A 21 -7.96 3.93 -10.22
CA ALA A 21 -6.65 4.23 -10.78
C ALA A 21 -6.75 5.06 -12.06
N ALA A 22 -7.66 4.70 -12.98
CA ALA A 22 -7.89 5.45 -14.20
C ALA A 22 -8.34 6.90 -13.94
N TYR A 23 -9.15 7.12 -12.89
CA TYR A 23 -9.54 8.48 -12.50
C TYR A 23 -8.35 9.29 -11.99
N LEU A 24 -7.52 8.69 -11.13
CA LEU A 24 -6.30 9.34 -10.62
C LEU A 24 -5.32 9.65 -11.74
N ASP A 25 -4.99 8.67 -12.58
CA ASP A 25 -4.10 8.88 -13.73
C ASP A 25 -4.64 10.00 -14.66
N ALA A 26 -5.95 10.07 -14.89
CA ALA A 26 -6.53 11.12 -15.72
C ALA A 26 -6.39 12.52 -15.08
N CYS A 27 -6.54 12.62 -13.75
CA CYS A 27 -6.34 13.85 -13.00
C CYS A 27 -4.86 14.27 -12.98
N ASP A 28 -3.96 13.33 -12.69
CA ASP A 28 -2.52 13.57 -12.53
C ASP A 28 -1.85 13.95 -13.87
N ASN A 29 -2.36 13.42 -14.98
CA ASN A 29 -1.87 13.77 -16.33
C ASN A 29 -2.37 15.14 -16.83
N GLY A 30 -3.16 15.89 -16.05
CA GLY A 30 -3.64 17.23 -16.41
C GLY A 30 -4.56 17.25 -17.65
N GLY A 31 -5.28 16.15 -17.88
CA GLY A 31 -6.12 15.99 -19.08
C GLY A 31 -7.29 16.98 -19.12
N THR A 32 -7.61 17.49 -20.30
CA THR A 32 -8.77 18.37 -20.53
C THR A 32 -10.13 17.66 -20.42
N HIS A 33 -10.12 16.32 -20.33
CA HIS A 33 -11.31 15.47 -20.38
C HIS A 33 -11.87 15.06 -19.02
N VAL A 34 -11.17 15.34 -17.92
CA VAL A 34 -11.62 15.03 -16.56
C VAL A 34 -11.54 16.29 -15.70
N THR A 35 -12.69 16.73 -15.19
CA THR A 35 -12.72 17.75 -14.14
C THR A 35 -12.33 17.09 -12.82
N LEU A 36 -11.29 17.61 -12.19
CA LEU A 36 -10.85 17.17 -10.88
C LEU A 36 -11.93 17.51 -9.85
N ASP A 37 -12.46 16.47 -9.20
CA ASP A 37 -13.28 16.54 -8.01
C ASP A 37 -12.38 16.14 -6.83
N PRO A 38 -12.04 17.06 -5.91
CA PRO A 38 -11.10 16.78 -4.83
C PRO A 38 -11.55 15.64 -3.91
N ASP A 39 -12.84 15.57 -3.61
CA ASP A 39 -13.39 14.58 -2.68
C ASP A 39 -13.35 13.19 -3.32
N TYR A 40 -13.70 13.11 -4.61
CA TYR A 40 -13.64 11.86 -5.35
C TYR A 40 -12.20 11.40 -5.61
N TYR A 41 -11.28 12.33 -5.92
CA TYR A 41 -9.85 12.04 -6.04
C TYR A 41 -9.29 11.44 -4.75
N GLN A 42 -9.55 12.08 -3.60
CA GLN A 42 -9.14 11.57 -2.30
C GLN A 42 -9.77 10.20 -2.01
N ALA A 43 -11.06 10.02 -2.30
CA ALA A 43 -11.75 8.76 -2.10
C ALA A 43 -11.13 7.63 -2.94
N CYS A 44 -10.77 7.88 -4.21
CA CYS A 44 -10.08 6.92 -5.07
C CYS A 44 -8.71 6.52 -4.50
N GLY A 45 -7.90 7.49 -4.05
CA GLY A 45 -6.61 7.22 -3.43
C GLY A 45 -6.72 6.40 -2.13
N CYS A 46 -7.66 6.76 -1.25
CA CYS A 46 -7.95 6.02 -0.03
C CYS A 46 -8.43 4.59 -0.31
N LEU A 47 -9.29 4.41 -1.33
CA LEU A 47 -9.81 3.10 -1.70
C LEU A 47 -8.68 2.18 -2.18
N LEU A 48 -7.84 2.64 -3.10
CA LEU A 48 -6.68 1.86 -3.59
C LEU A 48 -5.72 1.52 -2.45
N SER A 49 -5.43 2.48 -1.57
CA SER A 49 -4.55 2.26 -0.42
C SER A 49 -5.07 1.15 0.49
N ARG A 50 -6.38 1.13 0.78
CA ARG A 50 -7.01 0.08 1.58
C ARG A 50 -6.99 -1.27 0.87
N MET A 51 -7.30 -1.30 -0.43
CA MET A 51 -7.25 -2.54 -1.22
C MET A 51 -5.84 -3.14 -1.23
N PHE A 52 -4.80 -2.32 -1.42
CA PHE A 52 -3.40 -2.78 -1.43
C PHE A 52 -2.82 -3.08 -0.05
N SER A 53 -3.48 -2.65 1.02
CA SER A 53 -3.15 -3.06 2.39
C SER A 53 -3.78 -4.43 2.73
N LEU A 54 -4.92 -4.77 2.11
CA LEU A 54 -5.59 -6.05 2.29
C LEU A 54 -4.99 -7.16 1.42
N PHE A 55 -4.47 -6.81 0.25
CA PHE A 55 -3.93 -7.73 -0.73
C PHE A 55 -2.54 -7.28 -1.16
N GLU A 56 -1.62 -8.23 -1.35
CA GLU A 56 -0.31 -7.90 -1.88
C GLU A 56 -0.44 -7.46 -3.34
N ALA A 57 -0.40 -6.14 -3.57
CA ALA A 57 -0.78 -5.53 -4.84
C ALA A 57 -0.04 -6.08 -6.06
N ARG A 58 1.25 -6.40 -5.89
CA ARG A 58 2.11 -6.95 -6.95
C ARG A 58 1.67 -8.34 -7.41
N HIS A 59 1.11 -9.14 -6.50
CA HIS A 59 0.62 -10.48 -6.81
C HIS A 59 -0.84 -10.48 -7.25
N THR A 60 -1.66 -9.58 -6.68
CA THR A 60 -3.11 -9.57 -6.91
C THR A 60 -3.53 -8.69 -8.09
N PHE A 61 -2.82 -7.61 -8.38
CA PHE A 61 -3.18 -6.64 -9.43
C PHE A 61 -2.04 -6.33 -10.41
N PRO A 62 -1.30 -7.33 -10.93
CA PRO A 62 -0.10 -7.07 -11.76
C PRO A 62 -0.43 -6.26 -13.02
N ASP A 63 -1.55 -6.56 -13.68
CA ASP A 63 -1.99 -5.85 -14.90
C ASP A 63 -2.42 -4.40 -14.63
N LEU A 64 -2.88 -4.10 -13.41
CA LEU A 64 -3.21 -2.74 -13.04
C LEU A 64 -1.95 -1.91 -12.81
N LEU A 65 -0.96 -2.49 -12.11
CA LEU A 65 0.31 -1.83 -11.84
C LEU A 65 1.13 -1.61 -13.11
N SER A 66 1.00 -2.46 -14.12
CA SER A 66 1.73 -2.27 -15.38
C SER A 66 1.23 -1.07 -16.20
N ARG A 67 -0.05 -0.70 -16.05
CA ARG A 67 -0.69 0.34 -16.88
C ARG A 67 -0.99 1.66 -16.18
N SER A 68 -0.97 1.70 -14.85
CA SER A 68 -1.33 2.89 -14.05
C SER A 68 -0.12 3.41 -13.27
N ALA A 69 0.16 4.71 -13.37
CA ALA A 69 1.18 5.36 -12.57
C ALA A 69 0.69 5.55 -11.13
N ALA A 70 -0.52 6.08 -10.97
CA ALA A 70 -1.15 6.28 -9.66
C ALA A 70 -1.24 4.97 -8.86
N ALA A 71 -1.60 3.85 -9.50
CA ALA A 71 -1.64 2.56 -8.81
C ALA A 71 -0.26 2.09 -8.33
N ARG A 72 0.81 2.33 -9.10
CA ARG A 72 2.18 1.97 -8.70
C ARG A 72 2.63 2.79 -7.49
N GLU A 73 2.43 4.11 -7.53
CA GLU A 73 2.83 5.01 -6.45
C GLU A 73 2.10 4.68 -5.14
N ILE A 74 0.81 4.37 -5.22
CA ILE A 74 0.03 3.96 -4.04
C ILE A 74 0.51 2.59 -3.52
N ALA A 75 0.75 1.62 -4.40
CA ALA A 75 1.26 0.31 -3.99
C ALA A 75 2.64 0.41 -3.32
N GLU A 76 3.51 1.28 -3.83
CA GLU A 76 4.81 1.58 -3.21
C GLU A 76 4.64 2.25 -1.86
N SER A 77 3.76 3.25 -1.75
CA SER A 77 3.48 3.97 -0.50
C SER A 77 2.97 3.03 0.60
N VAL A 78 2.03 2.13 0.26
CA VAL A 78 1.54 1.09 1.18
C VAL A 78 2.66 0.14 1.58
N GLY A 79 3.47 -0.31 0.61
CA GLY A 79 4.62 -1.18 0.89
C GLY A 79 5.66 -0.53 1.81
N MET A 80 5.93 0.77 1.64
CA MET A 80 6.80 1.54 2.53
C MET A 80 6.19 1.65 3.93
N GLY A 81 4.90 1.97 4.03
CA GLY A 81 4.17 2.04 5.30
C GLY A 81 4.29 0.74 6.10
N HIS A 82 4.06 -0.41 5.46
CA HIS A 82 4.19 -1.71 6.11
C HIS A 82 5.62 -2.01 6.58
N ARG A 83 6.63 -1.64 5.79
CA ARG A 83 8.05 -1.80 6.18
C ARG A 83 8.42 -0.91 7.37
N LEU A 84 7.90 0.32 7.41
CA LEU A 84 8.10 1.23 8.55
C LEU A 84 7.43 0.69 9.80
N GLU A 85 6.18 0.25 9.70
CA GLU A 85 5.43 -0.37 10.80
C GLU A 85 6.18 -1.59 11.35
N THR A 86 6.66 -2.49 10.48
CA THR A 86 7.46 -3.65 10.89
C THR A 86 8.75 -3.23 11.58
N SER A 87 9.44 -2.21 11.06
CA SER A 87 10.66 -1.69 11.67
C SER A 87 10.42 -1.16 13.07
N LEU A 88 9.35 -0.37 13.25
CA LEU A 88 9.00 0.26 14.53
C LEU A 88 8.49 -0.74 15.56
N LEU A 89 7.63 -1.68 15.15
CA LEU A 89 6.93 -2.57 16.09
C LEU A 89 7.70 -3.86 16.37
N VAL A 90 8.55 -4.31 15.45
CA VAL A 90 9.24 -5.60 15.57
C VAL A 90 10.73 -5.41 15.77
N PHE A 91 11.40 -4.73 14.84
CA PHE A 91 12.87 -4.72 14.84
C PHE A 91 13.49 -3.77 15.87
N TYR A 92 12.99 -2.54 16.02
CA TYR A 92 13.54 -1.61 17.00
C TYR A 92 13.41 -2.07 18.46
N PRO A 93 12.28 -2.64 18.91
CA PRO A 93 12.18 -3.17 20.27
C PRO A 93 13.17 -4.32 20.54
N GLN A 94 13.37 -5.20 19.55
CA GLN A 94 14.34 -6.29 19.65
C GLN A 94 15.77 -5.76 19.73
N LEU A 95 16.11 -4.79 18.88
CA LEU A 95 17.43 -4.15 18.90
C LEU A 95 17.68 -3.45 20.26
N ALA A 96 16.71 -2.68 20.75
CA ALA A 96 16.80 -2.02 22.05
C ALA A 96 17.02 -3.02 23.20
N SER A 97 16.33 -4.16 23.17
CA SER A 97 16.52 -5.24 24.14
C SER A 97 17.94 -5.82 24.12
N VAL A 98 18.48 -6.10 22.92
CA VAL A 98 19.85 -6.60 22.75
C VAL A 98 20.88 -5.59 23.28
N LEU A 99 20.75 -4.32 22.88
CA LEU A 99 21.63 -3.25 23.33
C LEU A 99 21.57 -3.04 24.85
N GLY A 100 20.36 -3.07 25.43
CA GLY A 100 20.16 -2.97 26.87
C GLY A 100 20.87 -4.08 27.65
N ARG A 101 20.79 -5.34 27.17
CA ARG A 101 21.50 -6.47 27.78
C ARG A 101 23.02 -6.36 27.66
N ALA A 102 23.53 -5.94 26.50
CA ALA A 102 24.96 -5.74 26.30
C ALA A 102 25.51 -4.65 27.24
N ALA A 103 24.79 -3.52 27.35
CA ALA A 103 25.16 -2.43 28.24
C ALA A 103 25.12 -2.85 29.73
N ALA A 104 24.16 -3.69 30.13
CA ALA A 104 24.11 -4.21 31.50
C ALA A 104 25.30 -5.12 31.83
N ARG A 105 25.71 -5.99 30.90
CA ARG A 105 26.89 -6.87 31.09
C ARG A 105 28.19 -6.09 31.18
N GLY A 106 28.36 -5.04 30.38
CA GLY A 106 29.54 -4.18 30.43
C GLY A 106 29.65 -3.30 31.69
N ARG A 107 28.58 -3.15 32.48
CA ARG A 107 28.60 -2.41 33.76
C ARG A 107 28.99 -3.26 34.97
N HIS A 108 29.10 -4.58 34.81
CA HIS A 108 29.47 -5.53 35.86
C HIS A 108 30.82 -6.21 35.61
N ALA A 109 31.56 -5.75 34.59
CA ALA A 109 32.94 -6.15 34.28
C ALA A 109 33.88 -5.00 34.64
#